data_AF-A0A956GTU3-F1
#
_entry.id   AF-A0A956GTU3-F1
#
_cell.length_a   1.000
_cell.length_b   1.000
_cell.length_c   1.000
_cell.angle_alpha   90.00
_cell.angle_beta   90.00
_cell.angle_gamma   90.00
#
_symmetry.space_group_name_H-M   'P 1'
#
loop_
_entity.id
_entity.type
_entity.pdbx_description
1 polymer ?
#
loop_
_entity_poly.entity_id
_entity_poly.type
_entity_poly.pdbx_seq_one_letter_code
_entity_poly.pdbx_strand_id
1 'polypeptide(L)'
;MRATSIACVLAAAALVASSGRAAADPVSFASGGPGGAAADDAVAALGQVRALMAVCWQRQPPSEVQVAIAVDKHGVVTSATAKTKGGAAQCAAGILAVSTLAPTRKAWKGVVAIRSASADQGADARAIQAQLASRYQDALFGCQDRAPDFAGKLSVRLTVQHDGSVSAAEVPTAGVARAMARCLVDAARAFRFDELSSESVTYEVGLAFAGAAAGKGKGKHAGGVAGGVAGVSHDDALRPTRKGPIDADAARDVVRGALPAVVACAKKRKPTGVATFRLAIAASGKVKEAKVKTSELGDATVEACVVKALGALTFPSASGDSVVIYPIGFDGASIRTGD
;
A
#
# COMPACT_ATOMS: atom_id res chain seq x y z
N MET A 1 -22.98 37.58 -29.91
CA MET A 1 -22.30 36.27 -29.85
C MET A 1 -21.17 36.36 -28.83
N ARG A 2 -21.33 35.78 -27.63
CA ARG A 2 -20.27 35.68 -26.63
C ARG A 2 -19.95 34.20 -26.46
N ALA A 3 -18.74 33.80 -26.84
CA ALA A 3 -18.23 32.45 -26.69
C ALA A 3 -17.74 32.27 -25.24
N THR A 4 -18.46 31.47 -24.47
CA THR A 4 -18.06 31.12 -23.10
C THR A 4 -17.27 29.81 -23.17
N SER A 5 -15.95 29.89 -23.05
CA SER A 5 -15.07 28.73 -22.95
C SER A 5 -15.29 28.03 -21.60
N ILE A 6 -15.92 26.85 -21.64
CA ILE A 6 -16.11 25.99 -20.47
C ILE A 6 -14.85 25.12 -20.32
N ALA A 7 -14.05 25.44 -19.31
CA ALA A 7 -12.91 24.63 -18.91
C ALA A 7 -13.41 23.32 -18.26
N CYS A 8 -13.06 22.20 -18.87
CA CYS A 8 -13.43 20.86 -18.43
C CYS A 8 -12.46 20.42 -17.31
N VAL A 9 -12.93 20.40 -16.06
CA VAL A 9 -12.16 19.87 -14.93
C VAL A 9 -12.36 18.37 -14.88
N LEU A 10 -11.34 17.61 -15.28
CA LEU A 10 -11.29 16.15 -15.14
C LEU A 10 -10.93 15.82 -13.69
N ALA A 11 -11.87 15.24 -12.95
CA ALA A 11 -11.62 14.68 -11.63
C ALA A 11 -10.98 13.29 -11.80
N ALA A 12 -9.70 13.18 -11.48
CA ALA A 12 -8.99 11.90 -11.48
C ALA A 12 -9.31 11.11 -10.19
N ALA A 13 -9.92 9.93 -10.35
CA ALA A 13 -10.04 8.97 -9.27
C ALA A 13 -8.68 8.26 -9.08
N ALA A 14 -8.03 8.47 -7.95
CA ALA A 14 -6.79 7.80 -7.59
C ALA A 14 -7.09 6.58 -6.70
N LEU A 15 -6.67 5.39 -7.14
CA LEU A 15 -6.55 4.23 -6.27
C LEU A 15 -5.50 4.51 -5.19
N VAL A 16 -5.94 4.63 -3.94
CA VAL A 16 -5.08 4.31 -2.80
C VAL A 16 -5.29 2.83 -2.53
N ALA A 17 -4.62 1.97 -3.31
CA ALA A 17 -4.56 0.55 -3.02
C ALA A 17 -3.78 0.40 -1.71
N SER A 18 -4.48 0.19 -0.60
CA SER A 18 -3.85 -0.46 0.55
C SER A 18 -3.36 -1.80 0.04
N SER A 19 -2.04 -2.03 0.08
CA SER A 19 -1.38 -3.28 -0.34
C SER A 19 -2.28 -4.47 -0.02
N GLY A 20 -2.91 -5.02 -1.05
CA GLY A 20 -3.82 -6.13 -0.91
C GLY A 20 -3.05 -7.24 -0.24
N ARG A 21 -3.45 -7.56 0.99
CA ARG A 21 -2.81 -8.64 1.73
C ARG A 21 -3.43 -9.88 1.13
N ALA A 22 -2.61 -10.77 0.55
CA ALA A 22 -3.00 -12.16 0.58
C ALA A 22 -3.43 -12.42 2.02
N ALA A 23 -4.64 -12.95 2.19
CA ALA A 23 -5.06 -13.50 3.45
C ALA A 23 -4.14 -14.69 3.65
N ALA A 24 -2.97 -14.37 4.16
CA ALA A 24 -1.91 -15.30 4.42
C ALA A 24 -2.54 -16.36 5.35
N ASP A 25 -2.04 -17.60 5.29
CA ASP A 25 -2.62 -18.74 6.03
C ASP A 25 -3.14 -18.37 7.43
N PRO A 26 -4.32 -18.88 7.83
CA PRO A 26 -5.08 -18.33 8.93
C PRO A 26 -4.26 -18.33 10.22
N VAL A 27 -4.28 -17.18 10.91
CA VAL A 27 -3.99 -17.22 12.35
C VAL A 27 -5.11 -18.02 12.99
N SER A 28 -4.77 -19.08 13.71
CA SER A 28 -5.76 -19.96 14.33
C SER A 28 -5.39 -20.26 15.77
N PHE A 29 -6.34 -20.75 16.55
CA PHE A 29 -6.06 -21.27 17.87
C PHE A 29 -5.61 -22.73 17.76
N ALA A 30 -4.36 -23.01 18.12
CA ALA A 30 -3.87 -24.38 18.29
C ALA A 30 -4.47 -25.04 19.54
N SER A 31 -4.71 -24.25 20.60
CA SER A 31 -5.45 -24.68 21.79
C SER A 31 -6.00 -23.47 22.57
N GLY A 32 -7.06 -23.68 23.36
CA GLY A 32 -7.70 -22.60 24.12
C GLY A 32 -8.37 -21.55 23.23
N GLY A 33 -8.31 -20.28 23.64
CA GLY A 33 -8.97 -19.17 22.96
C GLY A 33 -10.34 -18.80 23.56
N PRO A 34 -10.96 -17.71 23.09
CA PRO A 34 -12.34 -17.39 23.43
C PRO A 34 -13.30 -18.35 22.72
N GLY A 35 -14.47 -18.63 23.30
CA GLY A 35 -15.48 -19.50 22.70
C GLY A 35 -16.55 -18.76 21.90
N GLY A 36 -17.20 -19.46 20.97
CA GLY A 36 -18.33 -18.94 20.16
C GLY A 36 -17.91 -17.82 19.21
N ALA A 37 -18.81 -16.86 18.96
CA ALA A 37 -18.56 -15.73 18.05
C ALA A 37 -17.32 -14.88 18.41
N ALA A 38 -16.94 -14.87 19.70
CA ALA A 38 -15.73 -14.18 20.13
C ALA A 38 -14.43 -14.83 19.60
N ALA A 39 -14.48 -16.11 19.21
CA ALA A 39 -13.37 -16.80 18.54
C ALA A 39 -13.09 -16.17 17.17
N ASP A 40 -14.13 -15.92 16.39
CA ASP A 40 -14.02 -15.35 15.04
C ASP A 40 -13.51 -13.90 15.09
N ASP A 41 -14.04 -13.09 16.02
CA ASP A 41 -13.57 -11.72 16.24
C ASP A 41 -12.09 -11.68 16.69
N ALA A 42 -11.68 -12.63 17.56
CA ALA A 42 -10.29 -12.73 18.00
C ALA A 42 -9.37 -13.18 16.86
N VAL A 43 -9.79 -14.14 16.02
CA VAL A 43 -9.05 -14.55 14.82
C VAL A 43 -8.90 -13.39 13.84
N ALA A 44 -9.97 -12.62 13.61
CA ALA A 44 -9.92 -11.44 12.75
C ALA A 44 -8.93 -10.39 13.28
N ALA A 45 -8.95 -10.09 14.58
CA ALA A 45 -8.01 -9.17 15.22
C ALA A 45 -6.56 -9.68 15.14
N LEU A 46 -6.34 -10.98 15.38
CA LEU A 46 -5.03 -11.60 15.24
C LEU A 46 -4.51 -11.54 13.80
N GLY A 47 -5.40 -11.67 12.81
CA GLY A 47 -5.07 -11.46 11.39
C GLY A 47 -4.53 -10.06 11.11
N GLN A 48 -5.09 -9.02 11.76
CA GLN A 48 -4.58 -7.65 11.64
C GLN A 48 -3.20 -7.50 12.27
N VAL A 49 -2.99 -8.05 13.47
CA VAL A 49 -1.69 -8.00 14.19
C VAL A 49 -0.60 -8.73 13.40
N ARG A 50 -0.92 -9.87 12.78
CA ARG A 50 0.03 -10.64 11.97
C ARG A 50 0.65 -9.83 10.84
N ALA A 51 -0.07 -8.88 10.25
CA ALA A 51 0.49 -8.03 9.21
C ALA A 51 1.70 -7.21 9.71
N LEU A 52 1.72 -6.87 11.00
CA LEU A 52 2.86 -6.19 11.64
C LEU A 52 4.05 -7.14 11.83
N MET A 53 3.80 -8.45 11.86
CA MET A 53 4.83 -9.48 12.03
C MET A 53 5.63 -9.78 10.76
N ALA A 54 5.35 -9.11 9.64
CA ALA A 54 6.13 -9.29 8.40
C ALA A 54 7.65 -9.14 8.62
N VAL A 55 8.06 -8.25 9.55
CA VAL A 55 9.46 -8.06 9.94
C VAL A 55 10.07 -9.29 10.61
N CYS A 56 9.27 -10.13 11.27
CA CYS A 56 9.72 -11.34 11.96
C CYS A 56 10.15 -12.46 10.99
N TRP A 57 9.80 -12.34 9.71
CA TRP A 57 9.92 -13.42 8.70
C TRP A 57 11.08 -13.24 7.72
N GLN A 58 11.90 -12.20 7.86
CA GLN A 58 12.78 -11.71 6.78
C GLN A 58 13.90 -12.66 6.29
N ARG A 59 14.32 -13.66 7.09
CA ARG A 59 15.46 -14.52 6.71
C ARG A 59 15.04 -15.93 6.29
N GLN A 60 14.16 -16.56 7.05
CA GLN A 60 13.60 -17.87 6.74
C GLN A 60 12.42 -18.09 7.69
N PRO A 61 11.18 -17.83 7.26
CA PRO A 61 10.05 -18.01 8.14
C PRO A 61 9.85 -19.49 8.44
N PRO A 62 9.65 -19.88 9.72
CA PRO A 62 9.17 -21.22 10.01
C PRO A 62 7.75 -21.36 9.45
N SER A 63 7.41 -22.56 8.95
CA SER A 63 6.08 -22.84 8.41
C SER A 63 4.95 -22.52 9.41
N GLU A 64 5.24 -22.65 10.72
CA GLU A 64 4.34 -22.27 11.80
C GLU A 64 5.10 -21.73 13.02
N VAL A 65 4.62 -20.62 13.57
CA VAL A 65 4.98 -20.10 14.89
C VAL A 65 3.80 -20.27 15.84
N GLN A 66 4.05 -20.84 17.01
CA GLN A 66 3.07 -20.89 18.09
C GLN A 66 3.42 -19.88 19.18
N VAL A 67 2.45 -19.08 19.61
CA VAL A 67 2.58 -18.13 20.71
C VAL A 67 1.44 -18.37 21.71
N ALA A 68 1.78 -18.67 22.96
CA ALA A 68 0.81 -18.69 24.03
C ALA A 68 0.51 -17.25 24.47
N ILE A 69 -0.77 -16.88 24.50
CA ILE A 69 -1.22 -15.55 24.92
C ILE A 69 -2.25 -15.64 26.03
N ALA A 70 -2.28 -14.61 26.88
CA ALA A 70 -3.36 -14.35 27.82
C ALA A 70 -3.94 -12.96 27.53
N VAL A 71 -5.25 -12.87 27.44
CA VAL A 71 -5.97 -11.66 27.05
C VAL A 71 -7.02 -11.35 28.09
N ASP A 72 -7.07 -10.12 28.56
CA ASP A 72 -8.09 -9.69 29.51
C ASP A 72 -9.45 -9.44 28.84
N LYS A 73 -10.48 -9.11 29.63
CA LYS A 73 -11.83 -8.84 29.11
C LYS A 73 -11.91 -7.59 28.22
N HIS A 74 -10.92 -6.72 28.26
CA HIS A 74 -10.85 -5.52 27.43
C HIS A 74 -10.08 -5.77 26.12
N GLY A 75 -9.61 -6.99 25.89
CA GLY A 75 -8.82 -7.35 24.71
C GLY A 75 -7.32 -7.04 24.87
N VAL A 76 -6.86 -6.59 26.03
CA VAL A 76 -5.44 -6.29 26.25
C VAL A 76 -4.68 -7.61 26.43
N VAL A 77 -3.62 -7.80 25.64
CA VAL A 77 -2.73 -8.95 25.79
C VAL A 77 -1.88 -8.74 27.05
N THR A 78 -2.14 -9.53 28.09
CA THR A 78 -1.45 -9.46 29.39
C THR A 78 -0.20 -10.32 29.44
N SER A 79 -0.10 -11.33 28.57
CA SER A 79 1.13 -12.07 28.34
C SER A 79 1.17 -12.64 26.93
N ALA A 80 2.37 -12.73 26.36
CA ALA A 80 2.64 -13.43 25.12
C ALA A 80 3.99 -14.14 25.22
N THR A 81 4.00 -15.45 24.98
CA THR A 81 5.20 -16.29 25.12
C THR A 81 5.32 -17.22 23.93
N ALA A 82 6.46 -17.13 23.24
CA ALA A 82 6.81 -18.02 22.16
C ALA A 82 6.84 -19.49 22.63
N LYS A 83 6.10 -20.37 21.94
CA LYS A 83 6.11 -21.82 22.14
C LYS A 83 7.01 -22.52 21.13
N THR A 84 7.05 -22.04 19.90
CA THR A 84 8.04 -22.46 18.90
C THR A 84 9.41 -21.83 19.23
N LYS A 85 10.51 -22.57 19.02
CA LYS A 85 11.87 -22.04 19.18
C LYS A 85 12.23 -21.11 18.03
N GLY A 86 13.12 -20.14 18.27
CA GLY A 86 13.72 -19.28 17.25
C GLY A 86 13.31 -17.80 17.32
N GLY A 87 14.09 -16.94 16.67
CA GLY A 87 13.92 -15.48 16.72
C GLY A 87 12.59 -14.99 16.14
N ALA A 88 12.06 -15.68 15.12
CA ALA A 88 10.79 -15.33 14.51
C ALA A 88 9.61 -15.51 15.49
N ALA A 89 9.64 -16.57 16.31
CA ALA A 89 8.63 -16.81 17.34
C ALA A 89 8.71 -15.80 18.49
N GLN A 90 9.93 -15.43 18.91
CA GLN A 90 10.14 -14.38 19.91
C GLN A 90 9.67 -13.01 19.42
N CYS A 91 9.96 -12.67 18.16
CA CYS A 91 9.50 -11.44 17.52
C CYS A 91 7.96 -11.39 17.46
N ALA A 92 7.30 -12.47 17.02
CA ALA A 92 5.84 -12.55 16.99
C ALA A 92 5.22 -12.41 18.39
N ALA A 93 5.83 -13.04 19.41
CA ALA A 93 5.41 -12.88 20.79
C ALA A 93 5.55 -11.43 21.29
N GLY A 94 6.65 -10.75 20.95
CA GLY A 94 6.85 -9.33 21.29
C GLY A 94 5.79 -8.41 20.68
N ILE A 95 5.43 -8.63 19.42
CA ILE A 95 4.35 -7.86 18.76
C ILE A 95 3.00 -8.15 19.40
N LEU A 96 2.69 -9.41 19.71
CA LEU A 96 1.44 -9.77 20.40
C LEU A 96 1.36 -9.15 21.80
N ALA A 97 2.48 -9.10 22.54
CA ALA A 97 2.52 -8.56 23.89
C ALA A 97 2.09 -7.08 23.98
N VAL A 98 2.24 -6.31 22.90
CA VAL A 98 1.88 -4.89 22.84
C VAL A 98 0.59 -4.64 22.05
N SER A 99 -0.10 -5.70 21.63
CA SER A 99 -1.32 -5.60 20.83
C SER A 99 -2.58 -5.58 21.69
N THR A 100 -3.65 -5.02 21.15
CA THR A 100 -5.00 -5.12 21.69
C THR A 100 -5.87 -5.88 20.69
N LEU A 101 -6.58 -6.89 21.17
CA LEU A 101 -7.52 -7.70 20.40
C LEU A 101 -8.96 -7.23 20.63
N ALA A 102 -9.91 -7.85 19.95
CA ALA A 102 -11.33 -7.59 20.19
C ALA A 102 -11.69 -7.91 21.67
N PRO A 103 -12.42 -7.02 22.36
CA PRO A 103 -12.83 -7.25 23.74
C PRO A 103 -13.78 -8.44 23.85
N THR A 104 -13.69 -9.18 24.96
CA THR A 104 -14.47 -10.38 25.22
C THR A 104 -15.19 -10.30 26.55
N ARG A 105 -16.26 -11.08 26.73
CA ARG A 105 -17.01 -11.07 28.02
C ARG A 105 -16.18 -11.56 29.21
N LYS A 106 -15.17 -12.40 28.96
CA LYS A 106 -14.29 -13.00 29.96
C LYS A 106 -12.86 -13.01 29.42
N ALA A 107 -11.89 -12.87 30.32
CA ALA A 107 -10.48 -13.09 29.99
C ALA A 107 -10.27 -14.52 29.48
N TRP A 108 -9.30 -14.71 28.61
CA TRP A 108 -9.02 -16.01 28.00
C TRP A 108 -7.52 -16.25 27.82
N LYS A 109 -7.16 -17.52 27.67
CA LYS A 109 -5.80 -17.97 27.37
C LYS A 109 -5.85 -18.93 26.20
N GLY A 110 -4.84 -18.90 25.34
CA GLY A 110 -4.76 -19.81 24.21
C GLY A 110 -3.37 -19.85 23.62
N VAL A 111 -3.13 -20.85 22.78
CA VAL A 111 -1.96 -20.92 21.90
C VAL A 111 -2.43 -20.56 20.51
N VAL A 112 -1.85 -19.50 19.96
CA VAL A 112 -2.11 -19.03 18.60
C VAL A 112 -1.07 -19.64 17.68
N ALA A 113 -1.53 -20.35 16.64
CA ALA A 113 -0.72 -20.79 15.51
C ALA A 113 -0.73 -19.71 14.43
N ILE A 114 0.46 -19.26 14.07
CA ILE A 114 0.73 -18.23 13.08
C ILE A 114 1.55 -18.92 12.00
N ARG A 115 0.88 -19.35 10.94
CA ARG A 115 1.58 -19.90 9.78
C ARG A 115 2.26 -18.79 9.03
N SER A 116 3.49 -19.01 8.56
CA SER A 116 4.01 -18.15 7.51
C SER A 116 3.28 -18.53 6.24
N ALA A 117 2.85 -17.55 5.42
CA ALA A 117 2.50 -17.90 4.04
C ALA A 117 3.69 -18.67 3.46
N SER A 118 3.43 -19.84 2.86
CA SER A 118 4.48 -20.54 2.15
C SER A 118 5.11 -19.60 1.12
N ALA A 119 6.37 -19.85 0.74
CA ALA A 119 7.02 -19.05 -0.30
C ALA A 119 6.15 -18.99 -1.58
N ASP A 120 5.48 -20.10 -1.87
CA ASP A 120 4.53 -20.32 -2.96
C ASP A 120 3.31 -19.40 -2.85
N GLN A 121 2.60 -19.41 -1.71
CA GLN A 121 1.46 -18.48 -1.49
C GLN A 121 1.88 -17.01 -1.60
N GLY A 122 3.09 -16.68 -1.14
CA GLY A 122 3.63 -15.33 -1.28
C GLY A 122 3.89 -14.95 -2.74
N ALA A 123 4.37 -15.89 -3.56
CA ALA A 123 4.55 -15.69 -5.00
C ALA A 123 3.20 -15.57 -5.73
N ASP A 124 2.25 -16.46 -5.42
CA ASP A 124 0.90 -16.46 -5.97
C ASP A 124 0.17 -15.16 -5.65
N ALA A 125 0.26 -14.67 -4.41
CA ALA A 125 -0.30 -13.38 -4.01
C ALA A 125 0.21 -12.21 -4.85
N ARG A 126 1.53 -12.19 -5.15
CA ARG A 126 2.14 -11.17 -6.01
C ARG A 126 1.68 -11.32 -7.46
N ALA A 127 1.56 -12.55 -7.95
CA ALA A 127 1.06 -12.84 -9.29
C ALA A 127 -0.41 -12.39 -9.46
N ILE A 128 -1.28 -12.72 -8.50
CA ILE A 128 -2.68 -12.26 -8.45
C ILE A 128 -2.74 -10.74 -8.47
N GLN A 129 -1.95 -10.06 -7.62
CA GLN A 129 -1.92 -8.60 -7.57
C GLN A 129 -1.49 -7.98 -8.91
N ALA A 130 -0.46 -8.53 -9.56
CA ALA A 130 0.01 -8.04 -10.86
C ALA A 130 -1.04 -8.23 -11.97
N GLN A 131 -1.82 -9.31 -11.92
CA GLN A 131 -2.90 -9.56 -12.88
C GLN A 131 -4.13 -8.68 -12.62
N LEU A 132 -4.51 -8.47 -11.35
CA LEU A 132 -5.56 -7.51 -10.98
C LEU A 132 -5.26 -6.11 -11.53
N ALA A 133 -4.01 -5.68 -11.37
CA ALA A 133 -3.52 -4.40 -11.84
C ALA A 133 -3.57 -4.22 -13.36
N SER A 134 -3.21 -5.25 -14.10
CA SER A 134 -2.98 -5.16 -15.54
C SER A 134 -4.18 -5.59 -16.38
N ARG A 135 -4.97 -6.56 -15.90
CA ARG A 135 -6.07 -7.18 -16.68
C ARG A 135 -7.45 -6.82 -16.17
N TYR A 136 -7.62 -6.62 -14.86
CA TYR A 136 -8.95 -6.59 -14.24
C TYR A 136 -9.36 -5.27 -13.62
N GLN A 137 -8.47 -4.28 -13.64
CA GLN A 137 -8.72 -2.96 -13.07
C GLN A 137 -9.98 -2.32 -13.67
N ASP A 138 -10.09 -2.28 -14.99
CA ASP A 138 -11.24 -1.66 -15.68
C ASP A 138 -12.58 -2.33 -15.31
N ALA A 139 -12.60 -3.65 -15.15
CA ALA A 139 -13.78 -4.39 -14.75
C ALA A 139 -14.24 -4.02 -13.32
N LEU A 140 -13.30 -3.86 -12.38
CA LEU A 140 -13.61 -3.45 -11.01
C LEU A 140 -14.08 -1.98 -10.95
N PHE A 141 -13.43 -1.08 -11.70
CA PHE A 141 -13.79 0.34 -11.69
C PHE A 141 -15.07 0.65 -12.47
N GLY A 142 -15.42 -0.17 -13.47
CA GLY A 142 -16.71 -0.09 -14.15
C GLY A 142 -17.91 -0.24 -13.22
N CYS A 143 -17.73 -0.82 -12.02
CA CYS A 143 -18.78 -0.87 -11.02
C CYS A 143 -19.18 0.48 -10.44
N GLN A 144 -18.36 1.53 -10.58
CA GLN A 144 -18.73 2.89 -10.21
C GLN A 144 -20.00 3.35 -10.94
N ASP A 145 -20.23 2.91 -12.18
CA ASP A 145 -21.42 3.27 -12.96
C ASP A 145 -22.73 2.77 -12.30
N ARG A 146 -22.65 1.74 -11.46
CA ARG A 146 -23.81 1.19 -10.73
C ARG A 146 -24.12 1.94 -9.44
N ALA A 147 -23.18 2.72 -8.92
CA ALA A 147 -23.35 3.56 -7.75
C ALA A 147 -22.50 4.83 -7.92
N PRO A 148 -22.87 5.74 -8.85
CA PRO A 148 -22.06 6.89 -9.20
C PRO A 148 -21.79 7.80 -8.01
N ASP A 149 -22.72 7.89 -7.06
CA ASP A 149 -22.57 8.72 -5.86
C ASP A 149 -21.71 8.07 -4.76
N PHE A 150 -21.28 6.81 -4.93
CA PHE A 150 -20.45 6.15 -3.93
C PHE A 150 -19.03 6.72 -3.95
N ALA A 151 -18.63 7.32 -2.83
CA ALA A 151 -17.26 7.75 -2.55
C ALA A 151 -16.78 7.05 -1.27
N GLY A 152 -15.60 6.44 -1.33
CA GLY A 152 -15.04 5.75 -0.17
C GLY A 152 -14.10 4.62 -0.54
N LYS A 153 -13.62 3.93 0.50
CA LYS A 153 -12.81 2.72 0.37
C LYS A 153 -13.66 1.50 0.63
N LEU A 154 -13.40 0.43 -0.11
CA LEU A 154 -13.99 -0.88 0.14
C LEU A 154 -12.95 -1.96 -0.07
N SER A 155 -13.16 -3.11 0.55
CA SER A 155 -12.37 -4.31 0.31
C SER A 155 -13.20 -5.32 -0.47
N VAL A 156 -12.57 -6.05 -1.40
CA VAL A 156 -13.14 -7.25 -2.03
C VAL A 156 -12.25 -8.43 -1.65
N ARG A 157 -12.82 -9.44 -0.99
CA ARG A 157 -12.12 -10.69 -0.67
C ARG A 157 -12.43 -11.71 -1.75
N LEU A 158 -11.40 -12.36 -2.27
CA LEU A 158 -11.43 -13.35 -3.34
C LEU A 158 -10.77 -14.64 -2.86
N THR A 159 -11.25 -15.80 -3.31
CA THR A 159 -10.53 -17.08 -3.14
C THR A 159 -10.25 -17.67 -4.52
N VAL A 160 -8.98 -17.60 -4.91
CA VAL A 160 -8.48 -18.08 -6.20
C VAL A 160 -7.97 -19.51 -6.04
N GLN A 161 -8.43 -20.42 -6.90
CA GLN A 161 -8.02 -21.82 -6.91
C GLN A 161 -6.72 -22.00 -7.70
N HIS A 162 -6.11 -23.18 -7.59
CA HIS A 162 -4.91 -23.58 -8.34
C HIS A 162 -5.01 -23.30 -9.85
N ASP A 163 -6.18 -23.59 -10.45
CA ASP A 163 -6.47 -23.35 -11.87
C ASP A 163 -6.70 -21.86 -12.23
N GLY A 164 -6.47 -20.95 -11.27
CA GLY A 164 -6.68 -19.51 -11.42
C GLY A 164 -8.14 -19.07 -11.36
N SER A 165 -9.09 -19.98 -11.11
CA SER A 165 -10.51 -19.63 -11.01
C SER A 165 -10.87 -18.98 -9.68
N VAL A 166 -11.81 -18.03 -9.69
CA VAL A 166 -12.33 -17.41 -8.46
C VAL A 166 -13.50 -18.23 -7.91
N SER A 167 -13.23 -19.05 -6.91
CA SER A 167 -14.24 -19.91 -6.24
C SER A 167 -15.17 -19.14 -5.28
N ALA A 168 -14.67 -18.06 -4.68
CA ALA A 168 -15.44 -17.21 -3.78
C ALA A 168 -15.07 -15.74 -3.97
N ALA A 169 -16.06 -14.85 -3.83
CA ALA A 169 -15.87 -13.41 -3.82
C ALA A 169 -16.92 -12.74 -2.92
N GLU A 170 -16.48 -11.84 -2.04
CA GLU A 170 -17.35 -11.10 -1.11
C GLU A 170 -16.81 -9.69 -0.80
N VAL A 171 -17.71 -8.79 -0.39
CA VAL A 171 -17.36 -7.45 0.10
C VAL A 171 -17.67 -7.40 1.60
N PRO A 172 -16.67 -7.56 2.49
CA PRO A 172 -16.92 -7.69 3.92
C PRO A 172 -17.37 -6.39 4.60
N THR A 173 -17.21 -5.24 3.94
CA THR A 173 -17.55 -3.94 4.53
C THR A 173 -19.05 -3.71 4.55
N ALA A 174 -19.62 -3.56 5.76
CA ALA A 174 -21.01 -3.12 5.93
C ALA A 174 -21.21 -1.68 5.43
N GLY A 175 -22.41 -1.37 4.92
CA GLY A 175 -22.76 -0.02 4.48
C GLY A 175 -22.40 0.33 3.04
N VAL A 176 -21.83 -0.61 2.27
CA VAL A 176 -21.67 -0.44 0.82
C VAL A 176 -23.03 -0.53 0.13
N ALA A 177 -23.27 0.33 -0.87
CA ALA A 177 -24.47 0.26 -1.68
C ALA A 177 -24.61 -1.15 -2.29
N ARG A 178 -25.75 -1.82 -2.07
CA ARG A 178 -25.97 -3.22 -2.49
C ARG A 178 -25.68 -3.45 -3.97
N ALA A 179 -25.97 -2.47 -4.83
CA ALA A 179 -25.69 -2.52 -6.26
C ALA A 179 -24.17 -2.55 -6.57
N MET A 180 -23.38 -1.74 -5.87
CA MET A 180 -21.92 -1.72 -6.00
C MET A 180 -21.31 -3.04 -5.53
N ALA A 181 -21.70 -3.51 -4.33
CA ALA A 181 -21.19 -4.77 -3.79
C ALA A 181 -21.48 -5.96 -4.71
N ARG A 182 -22.71 -6.04 -5.25
CA ARG A 182 -23.09 -7.07 -6.22
C ARG A 182 -22.26 -6.99 -7.50
N CYS A 183 -22.09 -5.80 -8.07
CA CYS A 183 -21.28 -5.62 -9.27
C CYS A 183 -19.84 -6.11 -9.07
N LEU A 184 -19.21 -5.72 -7.95
CA LEU A 184 -17.83 -6.12 -7.65
C LEU A 184 -17.69 -7.63 -7.49
N VAL A 185 -18.63 -8.28 -6.80
CA VAL A 185 -18.65 -9.74 -6.66
C VAL A 185 -18.85 -10.43 -8.00
N ASP A 186 -19.79 -9.95 -8.83
CA ASP A 186 -20.07 -10.52 -10.16
C ASP A 186 -18.86 -10.36 -11.10
N ALA A 187 -18.23 -9.16 -11.11
CA ALA A 187 -17.02 -8.90 -11.87
C ALA A 187 -15.88 -9.81 -11.41
N ALA A 188 -15.65 -9.91 -10.10
CA ALA A 188 -14.53 -10.67 -9.58
C ALA A 188 -14.67 -12.18 -9.80
N ARG A 189 -15.89 -12.74 -9.75
CA ARG A 189 -16.16 -14.14 -10.09
C ARG A 189 -15.87 -14.47 -11.56
N ALA A 190 -15.85 -13.46 -12.44
CA ALA A 190 -15.52 -13.63 -13.85
C ALA A 190 -14.00 -13.62 -14.12
N PHE A 191 -13.17 -13.31 -13.13
CA PHE A 191 -11.72 -13.28 -13.31
C PHE A 191 -11.13 -14.69 -13.47
N ARG A 192 -10.04 -14.76 -14.23
CA ARG A 192 -9.31 -16.00 -14.53
C ARG A 192 -7.81 -15.72 -14.46
N PHE A 193 -7.25 -15.97 -13.30
CA PHE A 193 -5.83 -15.76 -13.06
C PHE A 193 -5.00 -16.82 -13.78
N ASP A 194 -3.72 -16.52 -14.00
CA ASP A 194 -2.72 -17.54 -14.32
C ASP A 194 -2.67 -18.58 -13.17
N GLU A 195 -2.29 -19.82 -13.52
CA GLU A 195 -2.20 -20.95 -12.60
C GLU A 195 -1.32 -20.61 -11.37
N LEU A 196 -1.79 -21.01 -10.20
CA LEU A 196 -1.12 -20.75 -8.93
C LEU A 196 -0.26 -21.95 -8.54
N SER A 197 0.81 -21.73 -7.78
CA SER A 197 1.57 -22.83 -7.18
C SER A 197 0.87 -23.47 -5.98
N SER A 198 -0.05 -22.74 -5.34
CA SER A 198 -0.87 -23.19 -4.21
C SER A 198 -2.22 -23.74 -4.65
N GLU A 199 -2.76 -24.70 -3.89
CA GLU A 199 -4.12 -25.25 -4.09
C GLU A 199 -5.21 -24.16 -4.12
N SER A 200 -5.10 -23.18 -3.22
CA SER A 200 -5.91 -21.97 -3.26
C SER A 200 -5.25 -20.83 -2.49
N VAL A 201 -5.59 -19.60 -2.85
CA VAL A 201 -5.15 -18.37 -2.18
C VAL A 201 -6.35 -17.47 -1.95
N THR A 202 -6.55 -17.07 -0.69
CA THR A 202 -7.50 -16.01 -0.38
C THR A 202 -6.78 -14.65 -0.43
N TYR A 203 -7.34 -13.70 -1.18
CA TYR A 203 -6.74 -12.41 -1.46
C TYR A 203 -7.73 -11.28 -1.18
N GLU A 204 -7.31 -10.24 -0.45
CA GLU A 204 -8.15 -9.07 -0.20
C GLU A 204 -7.64 -7.86 -0.98
N VAL A 205 -8.49 -7.34 -1.88
CA VAL A 205 -8.23 -6.17 -2.72
C VAL A 205 -8.85 -4.93 -2.08
N GLY A 206 -8.04 -3.92 -1.79
CA GLY A 206 -8.54 -2.59 -1.40
C GLY A 206 -8.82 -1.71 -2.62
N LEU A 207 -10.05 -1.22 -2.75
CA LEU A 207 -10.48 -0.33 -3.81
C LEU A 207 -10.90 1.03 -3.22
N ALA A 208 -10.60 2.11 -3.94
CA ALA A 208 -10.99 3.46 -3.57
C ALA A 208 -11.78 4.10 -4.72
N PHE A 209 -12.97 4.61 -4.41
CA PHE A 209 -13.87 5.26 -5.34
C PHE A 209 -14.04 6.72 -4.97
N ALA A 210 -13.95 7.61 -5.96
CA ALA A 210 -13.98 9.05 -5.72
C ALA A 210 -15.40 9.63 -5.61
N GLY A 211 -16.43 8.86 -6.01
CA GLY A 211 -17.76 9.39 -6.27
C GLY A 211 -17.80 10.31 -7.47
N ALA A 212 -18.97 10.45 -8.08
CA ALA A 212 -19.28 11.56 -8.94
C ALA A 212 -19.31 12.79 -8.03
N ALA A 213 -18.26 13.61 -8.06
CA ALA A 213 -18.38 14.99 -7.61
C ALA A 213 -19.63 15.56 -8.31
N ALA A 214 -20.55 16.16 -7.55
CA ALA A 214 -21.89 16.57 -7.99
C ALA A 214 -21.90 17.71 -9.06
N GLY A 215 -20.99 17.68 -10.03
CA GLY A 215 -21.00 18.49 -11.23
C GLY A 215 -21.76 17.76 -12.34
N LYS A 216 -22.94 18.30 -12.71
CA LYS A 216 -23.80 17.83 -13.81
C LYS A 216 -23.12 17.96 -15.18
N GLY A 217 -22.14 17.09 -15.49
CA GLY A 217 -21.53 16.99 -16.81
C GLY A 217 -21.87 15.66 -17.47
N LYS A 218 -22.81 15.65 -18.42
CA LYS A 218 -23.11 14.47 -19.27
C LYS A 218 -21.97 14.27 -20.29
N GLY A 219 -20.85 13.67 -19.87
CA GLY A 219 -19.79 13.21 -20.77
C GLY A 219 -19.87 11.70 -20.97
N LYS A 220 -19.90 11.23 -22.22
CA LYS A 220 -19.71 9.81 -22.57
C LYS A 220 -18.28 9.42 -22.20
N HIS A 221 -18.10 8.50 -21.25
CA HIS A 221 -16.78 7.97 -20.92
C HIS A 221 -16.30 7.05 -22.04
N ALA A 222 -15.40 7.58 -22.88
CA ALA A 222 -14.48 6.77 -23.66
C ALA A 222 -13.39 6.28 -22.70
N GLY A 223 -13.34 4.95 -22.50
CA GLY A 223 -12.24 4.28 -21.83
C GLY A 223 -10.93 4.52 -22.59
N GLY A 224 -9.84 4.75 -21.84
CA GLY A 224 -8.56 5.13 -22.40
C GLY A 224 -7.47 5.32 -21.35
N VAL A 225 -7.07 4.20 -20.74
CA VAL A 225 -5.72 3.79 -20.28
C VAL A 225 -4.71 4.86 -19.81
N ALA A 226 -4.35 4.81 -18.51
CA ALA A 226 -2.97 4.87 -18.00
C ALA A 226 -2.99 4.83 -16.46
N GLY A 227 -2.66 3.67 -15.86
CA GLY A 227 -2.55 3.55 -14.41
C GLY A 227 -2.27 2.12 -13.96
N GLY A 228 -1.27 1.48 -14.57
CA GLY A 228 -0.85 0.13 -14.19
C GLY A 228 -0.32 0.10 -12.77
N VAL A 229 -0.94 -0.71 -11.90
CA VAL A 229 -0.43 -0.94 -10.54
C VAL A 229 0.54 -2.11 -10.51
N ALA A 230 1.80 -1.82 -10.85
CA ALA A 230 2.93 -2.67 -10.50
C ALA A 230 2.82 -3.10 -9.02
N GLY A 231 3.03 -4.38 -8.72
CA GLY A 231 3.24 -4.82 -7.34
C GLY A 231 4.34 -3.95 -6.73
N VAL A 232 4.03 -3.22 -5.64
CA VAL A 232 4.84 -2.14 -5.03
C VAL A 232 6.09 -1.86 -5.84
N SER A 233 5.95 -1.10 -6.93
CA SER A 233 7.13 -0.79 -7.75
C SER A 233 8.17 -0.22 -6.79
N HIS A 234 9.44 -0.55 -6.98
CA HIS A 234 10.52 0.19 -6.31
C HIS A 234 10.38 1.71 -6.50
N ASP A 235 9.58 2.15 -7.47
CA ASP A 235 9.26 3.54 -7.73
C ASP A 235 8.22 4.17 -6.77
N ASP A 236 7.40 3.39 -6.06
CA ASP A 236 6.48 3.95 -5.04
C ASP A 236 7.25 4.53 -3.85
N ALA A 237 8.39 3.91 -3.50
CA ALA A 237 9.33 4.45 -2.53
C ALA A 237 10.02 5.74 -3.03
N LEU A 238 9.95 5.99 -4.34
CA LEU A 238 10.50 7.18 -4.99
C LEU A 238 9.45 8.31 -5.16
N ARG A 239 8.26 8.18 -4.55
CA ARG A 239 7.25 9.24 -4.62
C ARG A 239 7.57 10.42 -3.69
N PRO A 240 7.57 11.65 -4.21
CA PRO A 240 7.81 12.83 -3.38
C PRO A 240 6.64 13.12 -2.44
N THR A 241 6.94 13.64 -1.26
CA THR A 241 5.95 14.13 -0.30
C THR A 241 6.13 15.62 -0.04
N ARG A 242 5.05 16.33 0.30
CA ARG A 242 5.09 17.78 0.54
C ARG A 242 4.31 18.20 1.77
N LYS A 243 4.72 19.31 2.37
CA LYS A 243 3.97 20.08 3.38
C LYS A 243 4.02 21.54 2.99
N GLY A 244 2.87 22.20 2.85
CA GLY A 244 2.79 23.62 2.48
C GLY A 244 1.98 23.86 1.19
N PRO A 245 1.82 25.14 0.81
CA PRO A 245 0.91 25.55 -0.26
C PRO A 245 1.44 25.34 -1.68
N ILE A 246 2.68 24.89 -1.88
CA ILE A 246 3.18 24.58 -3.21
C ILE A 246 2.38 23.43 -3.85
N ASP A 247 2.06 23.57 -5.14
CA ASP A 247 1.42 22.51 -5.90
C ASP A 247 2.36 21.30 -6.10
N ALA A 248 1.81 20.09 -6.06
CA ALA A 248 2.62 18.87 -6.17
C ALA A 248 3.21 18.70 -7.58
N ASP A 249 2.43 19.00 -8.61
CA ASP A 249 2.81 18.76 -9.99
C ASP A 249 3.85 19.79 -10.40
N ALA A 250 3.63 21.04 -10.00
CA ALA A 250 4.59 22.10 -10.21
C ALA A 250 5.93 21.85 -9.48
N ALA A 251 5.89 21.30 -8.26
CA ALA A 251 7.12 20.91 -7.56
C ALA A 251 7.83 19.75 -8.26
N ARG A 252 7.09 18.76 -8.77
CA ARG A 252 7.65 17.64 -9.54
C ARG A 252 8.32 18.12 -10.82
N ASP A 253 7.69 19.01 -11.58
CA ASP A 253 8.23 19.52 -12.85
C ASP A 253 9.55 20.26 -12.66
N VAL A 254 9.67 21.07 -11.59
CA VAL A 254 10.91 21.77 -11.25
C VAL A 254 12.03 20.80 -10.93
N VAL A 255 11.76 19.76 -10.13
CA VAL A 255 12.78 18.74 -9.81
C VAL A 255 13.13 17.90 -11.03
N ARG A 256 12.14 17.57 -11.89
CA ARG A 256 12.37 16.84 -13.15
C ARG A 256 13.32 17.62 -14.07
N GLY A 257 13.15 18.94 -14.16
CA GLY A 257 14.06 19.81 -14.90
C GLY A 257 15.51 19.81 -14.36
N ALA A 258 15.71 19.47 -13.10
CA ALA A 258 17.02 19.40 -12.45
C ALA A 258 17.75 18.06 -12.66
N LEU A 259 17.04 17.02 -13.14
CA LEU A 259 17.57 15.67 -13.27
C LEU A 259 18.88 15.57 -14.06
N PRO A 260 19.09 16.30 -15.18
CA PRO A 260 20.38 16.28 -15.87
C PRO A 260 21.58 16.71 -14.99
N ALA A 261 21.37 17.68 -14.09
CA ALA A 261 22.40 18.11 -13.15
C ALA A 261 22.66 17.04 -12.07
N VAL A 262 21.61 16.34 -11.62
CA VAL A 262 21.71 15.21 -10.68
C VAL A 262 22.46 14.04 -11.33
N VAL A 263 22.18 13.71 -12.59
CA VAL A 263 22.93 12.70 -13.38
C VAL A 263 24.41 13.06 -13.47
N ALA A 264 24.72 14.35 -13.69
CA ALA A 264 26.11 14.81 -13.75
C ALA A 264 26.88 14.55 -12.44
N CYS A 265 26.21 14.66 -11.28
CA CYS A 265 26.80 14.32 -9.99
C CYS A 265 27.15 12.83 -9.88
N ALA A 266 26.32 11.94 -10.42
CA ALA A 266 26.50 10.49 -10.34
C ALA A 266 27.51 9.93 -11.37
N LYS A 267 27.71 10.61 -12.52
CA LYS A 267 28.42 10.08 -13.69
C LYS A 267 29.79 9.47 -13.42
N LYS A 268 30.60 10.06 -12.54
CA LYS A 268 31.98 9.59 -12.24
C LYS A 268 32.03 8.47 -11.19
N ARG A 269 31.07 8.45 -10.27
CA ARG A 269 31.10 7.62 -9.06
C ARG A 269 30.17 6.41 -9.15
N LYS A 270 29.15 6.49 -10.00
CA LYS A 270 28.19 5.43 -10.28
C LYS A 270 27.58 4.81 -9.00
N PRO A 271 27.04 5.63 -8.07
CA PRO A 271 26.44 5.11 -6.85
C PRO A 271 25.18 4.28 -7.17
N THR A 272 24.80 3.41 -6.25
CA THR A 272 23.57 2.61 -6.31
C THR A 272 22.80 2.77 -5.00
N GLY A 273 21.47 2.71 -5.06
CA GLY A 273 20.60 2.81 -3.89
C GLY A 273 19.72 4.06 -3.91
N VAL A 274 19.03 4.35 -2.81
CA VAL A 274 18.10 5.48 -2.73
C VAL A 274 18.64 6.57 -1.78
N ALA A 275 18.56 7.83 -2.20
CA ALA A 275 18.76 8.98 -1.32
C ALA A 275 17.52 9.86 -1.29
N THR A 276 17.11 10.24 -0.08
CA THR A 276 15.97 11.14 0.14
C THR A 276 16.47 12.52 0.52
N PHE A 277 16.08 13.53 -0.25
CA PHE A 277 16.46 14.92 -0.04
C PHE A 277 15.28 15.72 0.53
N ARG A 278 15.56 16.64 1.46
CA ARG A 278 14.59 17.59 1.99
C ARG A 278 14.93 18.99 1.50
N LEU A 279 13.94 19.65 0.92
CA LEU A 279 14.01 21.02 0.45
C LEU A 279 13.05 21.88 1.27
N ALA A 280 13.57 22.92 1.93
CA ALA A 280 12.75 23.99 2.51
C ALA A 280 12.66 25.13 1.50
N ILE A 281 11.45 25.49 1.09
CA ILE A 281 11.15 26.42 0.00
C ILE A 281 10.43 27.63 0.58
N ALA A 282 10.95 28.82 0.30
CA ALA A 282 10.32 30.07 0.69
C ALA A 282 8.99 30.28 -0.03
N ALA A 283 8.12 31.13 0.51
CA ALA A 283 6.94 31.65 -0.22
C ALA A 283 7.30 32.26 -1.60
N SER A 284 8.51 32.82 -1.76
CA SER A 284 9.02 33.32 -3.04
C SER A 284 9.40 32.24 -4.06
N GLY A 285 9.36 30.96 -3.66
CA GLY A 285 9.78 29.82 -4.48
C GLY A 285 11.28 29.49 -4.42
N LYS A 286 12.11 30.31 -3.77
CA LYS A 286 13.54 30.02 -3.60
C LYS A 286 13.76 28.92 -2.55
N VAL A 287 14.67 27.99 -2.82
CA VAL A 287 15.08 26.99 -1.83
C VAL A 287 15.94 27.66 -0.75
N LYS A 288 15.44 27.68 0.49
CA LYS A 288 16.16 28.19 1.68
C LYS A 288 17.21 27.20 2.18
N GLU A 289 16.88 25.91 2.14
CA GLU A 289 17.73 24.82 2.64
C GLU A 289 17.51 23.57 1.79
N ALA A 290 18.59 22.91 1.40
CA ALA A 290 18.57 21.58 0.82
C ALA A 290 19.49 20.68 1.65
N LYS A 291 19.03 19.48 2.01
CA LYS A 291 19.84 18.51 2.77
C LYS A 291 19.42 17.07 2.51
N VAL A 292 20.34 16.14 2.79
CA VAL A 292 20.04 14.70 2.83
C VAL A 292 19.21 14.42 4.08
N LYS A 293 18.10 13.69 3.92
CA LYS A 293 17.26 13.19 5.02
C LYS A 293 17.67 11.76 5.40
N THR A 294 17.81 10.90 4.40
CA THR A 294 18.30 9.52 4.50
C THR A 294 19.06 9.18 3.21
N SER A 295 20.05 8.29 3.27
CA SER A 295 20.79 7.86 2.10
C SER A 295 21.34 6.45 2.27
N GLU A 296 21.24 5.68 1.19
CA GLU A 296 21.86 4.36 1.03
C GLU A 296 23.10 4.41 0.12
N LEU A 297 23.46 5.59 -0.41
CA LEU A 297 24.50 5.72 -1.44
C LEU A 297 25.91 5.47 -0.90
N GLY A 298 26.16 5.79 0.37
CA GLY A 298 27.49 5.72 0.98
C GLY A 298 28.53 6.65 0.32
N ASP A 299 28.10 7.64 -0.47
CA ASP A 299 28.98 8.57 -1.19
C ASP A 299 28.62 10.03 -0.88
N ALA A 300 29.26 10.57 0.16
CA ALA A 300 29.06 11.95 0.60
C ALA A 300 29.42 12.99 -0.48
N THR A 301 30.28 12.66 -1.44
CA THR A 301 30.66 13.58 -2.53
C THR A 301 29.52 13.72 -3.54
N VAL A 302 28.89 12.59 -3.90
CA VAL A 302 27.68 12.63 -4.75
C VAL A 302 26.55 13.35 -4.02
N GLU A 303 26.30 12.99 -2.77
CA GLU A 303 25.24 13.61 -1.96
C GLU A 303 25.37 15.13 -1.86
N ALA A 304 26.57 15.64 -1.58
CA ALA A 304 26.83 17.08 -1.54
C ALA A 304 26.62 17.77 -2.89
N CYS A 305 27.01 17.11 -3.99
CA CYS A 305 26.76 17.61 -5.34
C CYS A 305 25.25 17.72 -5.64
N VAL A 306 24.47 16.69 -5.29
CA VAL A 306 23.01 16.68 -5.49
C VAL A 306 22.32 17.72 -4.63
N VAL A 307 22.71 17.87 -3.36
CA VAL A 307 22.22 18.93 -2.48
C VAL A 307 22.47 20.31 -3.08
N LYS A 308 23.67 20.55 -3.64
CA LYS A 308 23.99 21.81 -4.30
C LYS A 308 23.12 22.05 -5.54
N ALA A 309 22.90 21.03 -6.36
CA ALA A 309 22.06 21.12 -7.55
C ALA A 309 20.59 21.44 -7.18
N LEU A 310 20.03 20.73 -6.20
CA LEU A 310 18.65 20.95 -5.73
C LEU A 310 18.48 22.28 -4.98
N GLY A 311 19.51 22.74 -4.27
CA GLY A 311 19.51 24.03 -3.58
C GLY A 311 19.51 25.24 -4.52
N ALA A 312 19.90 25.07 -5.79
CA ALA A 312 19.88 26.13 -6.79
C ALA A 312 18.52 26.29 -7.49
N LEU A 313 17.54 25.42 -7.21
CA LEU A 313 16.23 25.43 -7.86
C LEU A 313 15.39 26.62 -7.44
N THR A 314 14.47 27.01 -8.33
CA THR A 314 13.44 28.00 -8.05
C THR A 314 12.10 27.40 -8.42
N PHE A 315 11.22 27.32 -7.43
CA PHE A 315 9.86 26.83 -7.55
C PHE A 315 8.88 27.98 -7.85
N PRO A 316 7.65 27.70 -8.29
CA PRO A 316 6.60 28.71 -8.30
C PRO A 316 6.38 29.31 -6.91
N SER A 317 6.14 30.61 -6.87
CA SER A 317 5.76 31.29 -5.63
C SER A 317 4.45 30.72 -5.08
N ALA A 318 4.34 30.66 -3.76
CA ALA A 318 3.15 30.18 -3.06
C ALA A 318 2.80 31.12 -1.90
N SER A 319 1.62 30.95 -1.31
CA SER A 319 1.14 31.80 -0.20
C SER A 319 1.93 31.67 1.11
N GLY A 320 2.87 30.74 1.18
CA GLY A 320 3.67 30.46 2.37
C GLY A 320 4.81 29.50 2.09
N ASP A 321 5.64 29.28 3.11
CA ASP A 321 6.76 28.36 3.02
C ASP A 321 6.29 26.91 2.83
N SER A 322 7.07 26.13 2.10
CA SER A 322 6.80 24.72 1.82
C SER A 322 8.02 23.84 2.12
N VAL A 323 7.77 22.58 2.43
CA VAL A 323 8.80 21.55 2.57
C VAL A 323 8.48 20.43 1.60
N VAL A 324 9.44 20.11 0.72
CA VAL A 324 9.34 18.99 -0.22
C VAL A 324 10.38 17.95 0.19
N ILE A 325 9.98 16.68 0.22
CA ILE A 325 10.85 15.53 0.46
C ILE A 325 10.84 14.69 -0.81
N TYR A 326 12.00 14.56 -1.43
CA TYR A 326 12.15 13.98 -2.76
C TYR A 326 13.16 12.81 -2.72
N PRO A 327 12.69 11.56 -2.76
CA PRO A 327 13.53 10.38 -2.94
C PRO A 327 14.00 10.25 -4.40
N ILE A 328 15.28 9.92 -4.58
CA ILE A 328 15.92 9.69 -5.88
C ILE A 328 16.64 8.34 -5.82
N GLY A 329 16.31 7.45 -6.75
CA GLY A 329 17.00 6.18 -6.93
C GLY A 329 18.19 6.35 -7.86
N PHE A 330 19.33 5.77 -7.50
CA PHE A 330 20.54 5.75 -8.30
C PHE A 330 20.83 4.31 -8.75
N ASP A 331 21.14 4.15 -10.04
CA ASP A 331 21.59 2.90 -10.65
C ASP A 331 22.80 3.20 -11.53
N GLY A 332 23.94 3.39 -10.87
CA GLY A 332 25.16 3.84 -11.52
C GLY A 332 25.06 5.29 -11.96
N ALA A 333 25.13 5.53 -13.27
CA ALA A 333 24.98 6.87 -13.85
C ALA A 333 23.51 7.23 -14.15
N SER A 334 22.61 6.25 -14.07
CA SER A 334 21.18 6.43 -14.29
C SER A 334 20.51 6.82 -12.99
N ILE A 335 19.44 7.62 -13.10
CA ILE A 335 18.61 8.00 -11.95
C ILE A 335 17.15 7.67 -12.21
N ARG A 336 16.43 7.34 -11.15
CA ARG A 336 15.00 7.02 -11.14
C ARG A 336 14.29 7.96 -10.16
N THR A 337 13.11 8.41 -10.54
CA THR A 337 12.20 9.19 -9.69
C THR A 337 10.81 8.55 -9.75
N GLY A 338 10.03 8.68 -8.67
CA GLY A 338 8.68 8.14 -8.61
C GLY A 338 7.70 9.11 -9.26
N ASP A 339 7.57 8.98 -10.58
CA ASP A 339 6.69 9.77 -11.43
C ASP A 339 5.46 8.97 -11.86
#